data_AF-A0A812X7E1-F1
#
_entry.id   AF-A0A812X7E1-F1
#
_cell.length_a   1.000
_cell.length_b   1.000
_cell.length_c   1.000
_cell.angle_alpha   90.00
_cell.angle_beta   90.00
_cell.angle_gamma   90.00
#
_symmetry.space_group_name_H-M   'P 1'
#
loop_
_entity.id
_entity.type
_entity.pdbx_description
1 polymer ?
#
loop_
_entity_poly.entity_id
_entity_poly.type
_entity_poly.pdbx_seq_one_letter_code
_entity_poly.pdbx_strand_id
1 'polypeptide(L)'
;MGSGAMAKELKEKLEGCSADEVDRVVGDLSPDTLDVLAAALAKRQAAAKSREEEAFQKQVASKLASVTKGSDSDHFFHGLTCALTATLQKQYATHIAEATSAIQRAHDESLEKERTAFRSDLLSLAERVAPKPGDVGATNETATDADRVFLEAAQLQQQVSAVSAVSNPHLDGAEVPYTQAIAQMLREVVSGARHLEEYGKQRLAALTCELCPKGLTGKGYPVTVRPAVDTVQTVKHAIRAKYDCQSCIVKLCTTTDGMVEMKDSHLLMDYSLVDDITLIMVDSLVANPLVRLSFDDPENLGYEAISGSTGTFQNPEEVTAVNSGGKRGVNFDGRGCLLLPQAVQLGSEWTISVWTLAPIDVAARTYRDLIDSPNSQELIAVILARGRLGNYNSNSFVEGFNARELADGWHHIAVVGRSRRTSYYVDGLRIGSKRSQARGTIGVVGNSRGCREAWGVMSDFQMFAVAADENQIKGLYQSGGKKLWGSVLLCSYLANWRTLNFFALCSWSILQSLNLFGAWLLEKRVLLPCFKLRL
;
A
#
# COMPACT_ATOMS: atom_id res chain seq x y z
N MET A 1 13.42 -6.56 -25.08
CA MET A 1 13.95 -7.83 -25.63
C MET A 1 12.75 -8.71 -25.97
N GLY A 2 12.74 -9.39 -27.12
CA GLY A 2 11.62 -10.28 -27.46
C GLY A 2 11.50 -11.44 -26.47
N SER A 3 10.28 -11.94 -26.22
CA SER A 3 9.98 -13.02 -25.26
C SER A 3 10.89 -14.26 -25.42
N GLY A 4 11.36 -14.53 -26.64
CA GLY A 4 12.31 -15.62 -26.92
C GLY A 4 13.72 -15.42 -26.36
N ALA A 5 14.20 -14.18 -26.20
CA ALA A 5 15.53 -13.91 -25.64
C ALA A 5 15.54 -14.11 -24.11
N MET A 6 14.47 -13.67 -23.44
CA MET A 6 14.30 -13.83 -21.99
C MET A 6 14.15 -15.31 -21.61
N ALA A 7 13.37 -16.07 -22.38
CA ALA A 7 13.22 -17.51 -22.17
C ALA A 7 14.54 -18.29 -22.37
N LYS A 8 15.40 -17.83 -23.28
CA LYS A 8 16.71 -18.45 -23.52
C LYS A 8 17.69 -18.18 -22.38
N GLU A 9 17.75 -16.94 -21.89
CA GLU A 9 18.61 -16.56 -20.77
C GLU A 9 18.19 -17.26 -19.46
N LEU A 10 16.87 -17.35 -19.21
CA LEU A 10 16.35 -18.04 -18.03
C LEU A 10 16.65 -19.55 -18.08
N LYS A 11 16.55 -20.15 -19.27
CA LYS A 11 16.91 -21.55 -19.49
C LYS A 11 18.38 -21.82 -19.21
N GLU A 12 19.29 -20.98 -19.70
CA GLU A 12 20.73 -21.10 -19.45
C GLU A 12 21.06 -20.95 -17.95
N LYS A 13 20.32 -20.11 -17.21
CA LYS A 13 20.48 -19.96 -15.75
C LYS A 13 19.97 -21.17 -14.96
N LEU A 14 18.88 -21.79 -15.41
CA LEU A 14 18.25 -22.91 -14.69
C LEU A 14 18.90 -24.28 -15.00
N GLU A 15 19.60 -24.44 -16.13
CA GLU A 15 20.22 -25.72 -16.54
C GLU A 15 21.42 -26.19 -15.69
N GLY A 16 21.74 -25.50 -14.57
CA GLY A 16 22.79 -25.91 -13.63
C GLY A 16 22.45 -25.73 -12.14
N CYS A 17 21.23 -25.31 -11.79
CA CYS A 17 20.86 -25.06 -10.39
C CYS A 17 20.44 -26.33 -9.65
N SER A 18 20.79 -26.42 -8.38
CA SER A 18 20.20 -27.36 -7.43
C SER A 18 18.73 -26.99 -7.11
N ALA A 19 17.94 -27.93 -6.58
CA ALA A 19 16.53 -27.70 -6.27
C ALA A 19 16.32 -26.48 -5.34
N ASP A 20 17.19 -26.31 -4.35
CA ASP A 20 17.14 -25.19 -3.39
C ASP A 20 17.52 -23.84 -4.02
N GLU A 21 18.38 -23.84 -5.06
CA GLU A 21 18.72 -22.63 -5.82
C GLU A 21 17.61 -22.23 -6.79
N VAL A 22 16.87 -23.20 -7.32
CA VAL A 22 15.70 -22.93 -8.17
C VAL A 22 14.61 -22.22 -7.36
N ASP A 23 14.32 -22.64 -6.13
CA ASP A 23 13.29 -22.00 -5.30
C ASP A 23 13.64 -20.55 -4.92
N ARG A 24 14.92 -20.25 -4.66
CA ARG A 24 15.37 -18.86 -4.47
C ARG A 24 15.21 -18.02 -5.74
N VAL A 25 15.63 -18.56 -6.88
CA VAL A 25 15.56 -17.85 -8.17
C VAL A 25 14.10 -17.62 -8.59
N VAL A 26 13.18 -18.54 -8.27
CA VAL A 26 11.74 -18.44 -8.55
C VAL A 26 11.05 -17.41 -7.64
N GLY A 27 11.46 -17.28 -6.38
CA GLY A 27 10.92 -16.29 -5.43
C GLY A 27 11.15 -14.82 -5.84
N ASP A 28 12.21 -14.57 -6.62
CA ASP A 28 12.57 -13.22 -7.10
C ASP A 28 11.96 -12.89 -8.48
N LEU A 29 11.18 -13.80 -9.08
CA LEU A 29 10.57 -13.59 -10.39
C LEU A 29 9.31 -12.72 -10.30
N SER A 30 9.20 -11.75 -11.20
CA SER A 30 7.97 -10.97 -11.36
C SER A 30 6.79 -11.88 -11.77
N PRO A 31 5.54 -11.51 -11.43
CA PRO A 31 4.34 -12.26 -11.84
C PRO A 31 4.28 -12.57 -13.34
N ASP A 32 4.66 -11.62 -14.19
CA ASP A 32 4.71 -11.80 -15.65
C ASP A 32 5.71 -12.89 -16.06
N THR A 33 6.82 -13.03 -15.34
CA THR A 33 7.82 -14.08 -15.58
C THR A 33 7.32 -15.44 -15.12
N LEU A 34 6.55 -15.50 -14.03
CA LEU A 34 5.91 -16.74 -13.56
C LEU A 34 4.87 -17.25 -14.56
N ASP A 35 4.09 -16.36 -15.18
CA ASP A 35 3.13 -16.72 -16.23
C ASP A 35 3.83 -17.27 -17.48
N VAL A 36 4.94 -16.66 -17.89
CA VAL A 36 5.78 -17.17 -18.98
C VAL A 36 6.37 -18.54 -18.64
N LEU A 37 6.79 -18.76 -17.39
CA LEU A 37 7.31 -20.04 -16.92
C LEU A 37 6.25 -21.13 -16.91
N ALA A 38 5.05 -20.81 -16.43
CA ALA A 38 3.89 -21.71 -16.43
C ALA A 38 3.50 -22.11 -17.87
N ALA A 39 3.45 -21.15 -18.80
CA ALA A 39 3.20 -21.41 -20.21
C ALA A 39 4.30 -22.28 -20.84
N ALA A 40 5.58 -22.07 -20.47
CA ALA A 40 6.69 -22.88 -20.94
C ALA A 40 6.66 -24.32 -20.39
N LEU A 41 6.28 -24.50 -19.12
CA LEU A 41 6.08 -25.81 -18.49
C LEU A 41 4.94 -26.58 -19.15
N ALA A 42 3.79 -25.93 -19.38
CA ALA A 42 2.67 -26.52 -20.10
C ALA A 42 3.08 -26.96 -21.52
N LYS A 43 3.85 -26.13 -22.23
CA LYS A 43 4.38 -26.46 -23.56
C LYS A 43 5.36 -27.65 -23.52
N ARG A 44 6.19 -27.74 -22.48
CA ARG A 44 7.14 -28.86 -22.27
C ARG A 44 6.41 -30.16 -21.96
N GLN A 45 5.36 -30.12 -21.14
CA GLN A 45 4.50 -31.27 -20.85
C GLN A 45 3.75 -31.75 -22.10
N ALA A 46 3.20 -30.82 -22.90
CA ALA A 46 2.57 -31.16 -24.17
C ALA A 46 3.56 -31.80 -25.15
N ALA A 47 4.80 -31.29 -25.23
CA ALA A 47 5.84 -31.87 -26.06
C ALA A 47 6.31 -33.26 -25.57
N ALA A 48 6.35 -33.50 -24.26
CA ALA A 48 6.67 -34.80 -23.69
C ALA A 48 5.60 -35.85 -24.06
N LYS A 49 4.32 -35.50 -23.89
CA LYS A 49 3.18 -36.34 -24.29
C LYS A 49 3.21 -36.68 -25.78
N SER A 50 3.52 -35.70 -26.63
CA SER A 50 3.64 -35.92 -28.08
C SER A 50 4.80 -36.85 -28.46
N ARG A 51 5.94 -36.79 -27.75
CA ARG A 51 7.07 -37.71 -27.98
C ARG A 51 6.77 -39.14 -27.54
N GLU A 52 6.07 -39.31 -26.42
CA GLU A 52 5.63 -40.65 -25.97
C GLU A 52 4.65 -41.27 -26.96
N GLU A 53 3.70 -40.48 -27.48
CA GLU A 53 2.77 -40.91 -28.52
C GLU A 53 3.50 -41.28 -29.82
N GLU A 54 4.48 -40.47 -30.26
CA GLU A 54 5.30 -40.78 -31.43
C GLU A 54 6.14 -42.06 -31.24
N ALA A 55 6.72 -42.26 -30.05
CA ALA A 55 7.49 -43.46 -29.73
C ALA A 55 6.61 -44.72 -29.76
N PHE A 56 5.39 -44.62 -29.22
CA PHE A 56 4.40 -45.68 -29.28
C PHE A 56 4.00 -46.00 -30.74
N GLN A 57 3.71 -44.99 -31.56
CA GLN A 57 3.39 -45.17 -32.99
C GLN A 57 4.53 -45.85 -33.75
N LYS A 58 5.79 -45.46 -33.49
CA LYS A 58 6.97 -46.11 -34.07
C LYS A 58 7.12 -47.57 -33.64
N GLN A 59 6.83 -47.88 -32.38
CA GLN A 59 6.86 -49.26 -31.87
C GLN A 59 5.78 -50.13 -32.53
N VAL A 60 4.58 -49.59 -32.72
CA VAL A 60 3.47 -50.26 -33.42
C VAL A 60 3.84 -50.51 -34.89
N ALA A 61 4.36 -49.50 -35.59
CA ALA A 61 4.80 -49.61 -36.98
C ALA A 61 5.93 -50.63 -37.17
N SER A 62 6.91 -50.66 -36.26
CA SER A 62 8.02 -51.63 -36.27
C SER A 62 7.52 -53.07 -36.10
N LYS A 63 6.56 -53.30 -35.18
CA LYS A 63 5.95 -54.62 -35.00
C LYS A 63 5.15 -55.06 -36.23
N LEU A 64 4.38 -54.15 -36.83
CA LEU A 64 3.63 -54.42 -38.07
C LEU A 64 4.56 -54.79 -39.24
N ALA A 65 5.71 -54.12 -39.38
CA ALA A 65 6.68 -54.39 -40.43
C ALA A 65 7.39 -55.76 -40.30
N SER A 66 7.44 -56.33 -39.09
CA SER A 66 8.08 -57.62 -38.82
C SER A 66 7.24 -58.85 -39.23
N VAL A 67 5.99 -58.64 -39.65
CA VAL A 67 5.08 -59.70 -40.08
C VAL A 67 5.32 -60.01 -41.56
N THR A 68 5.96 -61.14 -41.85
CA THR A 68 6.25 -61.58 -43.23
C THR A 68 4.99 -62.05 -43.97
N LYS A 69 4.84 -61.63 -45.23
CA LYS A 69 3.74 -62.00 -46.14
C LYS A 69 3.87 -63.46 -46.59
N GLY A 70 3.19 -64.38 -45.90
CA GLY A 70 2.89 -65.73 -46.38
C GLY A 70 1.57 -65.76 -47.16
N SER A 71 1.52 -66.56 -48.23
CA SER A 71 0.51 -66.54 -49.30
C SER A 71 -0.84 -67.23 -48.98
N ASP A 72 -1.36 -67.05 -47.77
CA ASP A 72 -2.76 -67.38 -47.43
C ASP A 72 -3.34 -66.26 -46.54
N SER A 73 -3.34 -65.06 -47.12
CA SER A 73 -3.21 -63.80 -46.39
C SER A 73 -4.48 -63.35 -45.64
N ASP A 74 -5.68 -63.64 -46.11
CA ASP A 74 -6.81 -62.83 -45.62
C ASP A 74 -7.32 -63.26 -44.23
N HIS A 75 -7.28 -64.56 -43.92
CA HIS A 75 -7.61 -65.05 -42.58
C HIS A 75 -6.47 -64.87 -41.57
N PHE A 76 -5.21 -65.02 -42.01
CA PHE A 76 -4.04 -64.83 -41.14
C PHE A 76 -3.86 -63.36 -40.74
N PHE A 77 -4.01 -62.42 -41.68
CA PHE A 77 -3.87 -61.00 -41.38
C PHE A 77 -5.00 -60.48 -40.49
N HIS A 78 -6.23 -60.96 -40.65
CA HIS A 78 -7.33 -60.59 -39.75
C HIS A 78 -7.08 -61.09 -38.32
N GLY A 79 -6.72 -62.37 -38.15
CA GLY A 79 -6.40 -62.95 -36.84
C GLY A 79 -5.22 -62.26 -36.15
N LEU A 80 -4.18 -61.92 -36.91
CA LEU A 80 -3.02 -61.21 -36.38
C LEU A 80 -3.33 -59.75 -36.02
N THR A 81 -4.15 -59.07 -36.82
CA THR A 81 -4.59 -57.69 -36.52
C THR A 81 -5.45 -57.66 -35.26
N CYS A 82 -6.36 -58.62 -35.08
CA CYS A 82 -7.15 -58.76 -33.87
C CYS A 82 -6.27 -59.07 -32.64
N ALA A 83 -5.31 -60.00 -32.76
CA ALA A 83 -4.41 -60.36 -31.67
C ALA A 83 -3.48 -59.20 -31.27
N LEU A 84 -2.96 -58.46 -32.24
CA LEU A 84 -2.12 -57.29 -32.00
C LEU A 84 -2.93 -56.14 -31.37
N THR A 85 -4.15 -55.90 -31.87
CA THR A 85 -5.06 -54.89 -31.32
C THR A 85 -5.43 -55.22 -29.87
N ALA A 86 -5.78 -56.47 -29.57
CA ALA A 86 -6.09 -56.91 -28.22
C ALA A 86 -4.87 -56.79 -27.28
N THR A 87 -3.67 -57.10 -27.77
CA THR A 87 -2.43 -56.97 -27.00
C THR A 87 -2.10 -55.51 -26.72
N LEU A 88 -2.20 -54.63 -27.72
CA LEU A 88 -1.95 -53.20 -27.56
C LEU A 88 -3.00 -52.54 -26.67
N GLN A 89 -4.28 -52.89 -26.79
CA GLN A 89 -5.35 -52.43 -25.90
C GLN A 89 -5.09 -52.86 -24.45
N LYS A 90 -4.65 -54.10 -24.24
CA LYS A 90 -4.28 -54.60 -22.91
C LYS A 90 -3.09 -53.83 -22.33
N GLN A 91 -2.03 -53.62 -23.12
CA GLN A 91 -0.85 -52.87 -22.68
C GLN A 91 -1.18 -51.40 -22.39
N TYR A 92 -1.99 -50.77 -23.22
CA TYR A 92 -2.46 -49.40 -23.01
C TYR A 92 -3.32 -49.28 -21.75
N ALA A 93 -4.23 -50.22 -21.52
CA ALA A 93 -5.04 -50.27 -20.31
C ALA A 93 -4.18 -50.45 -19.04
N THR A 94 -3.16 -51.31 -19.08
CA THR A 94 -2.21 -51.48 -17.97
C THR A 94 -1.43 -50.19 -17.71
N HIS A 95 -0.89 -49.54 -18.74
CA HIS A 95 -0.16 -48.29 -18.58
C HIS A 95 -1.04 -47.16 -18.03
N ILE A 96 -2.29 -47.04 -18.48
CA ILE A 96 -3.24 -46.08 -17.91
C ILE A 96 -3.50 -46.38 -16.43
N ALA A 97 -3.72 -47.64 -16.07
CA ALA A 97 -3.96 -48.04 -14.69
C ALA A 97 -2.77 -47.74 -13.78
N GLU A 98 -1.55 -47.99 -14.24
CA GLU A 98 -0.31 -47.69 -13.51
C GLU A 98 -0.10 -46.18 -13.35
N ALA A 99 -0.27 -45.40 -14.43
CA ALA A 99 -0.15 -43.95 -14.39
C ALA A 99 -1.20 -43.31 -13.47
N THR A 100 -2.45 -43.77 -13.54
CA THR A 100 -3.54 -43.34 -12.67
C THR A 100 -3.22 -43.65 -11.20
N SER A 101 -2.71 -44.85 -10.92
CA SER A 101 -2.31 -45.26 -9.57
C SER A 101 -1.11 -44.48 -9.03
N ALA A 102 -0.18 -44.05 -9.91
CA ALA A 102 0.94 -43.20 -9.53
C ALA A 102 0.49 -41.77 -9.20
N ILE A 103 -0.40 -41.19 -10.01
CA ILE A 103 -0.99 -39.86 -9.77
C ILE A 103 -1.79 -39.85 -8.47
N GLN A 104 -2.63 -40.87 -8.24
CA GLN A 104 -3.43 -40.99 -7.02
C GLN A 104 -2.53 -41.06 -5.78
N ARG A 105 -1.47 -41.87 -5.80
CA ARG A 105 -0.50 -41.94 -4.69
C ARG A 105 0.19 -40.60 -4.43
N ALA A 106 0.64 -39.90 -5.47
CA ALA A 106 1.27 -38.59 -5.31
C ALA A 106 0.30 -37.54 -4.73
N HIS A 107 -0.97 -37.58 -5.12
CA HIS A 107 -2.01 -36.72 -4.57
C HIS A 107 -2.30 -37.03 -3.09
N ASP A 108 -2.45 -38.31 -2.74
CA ASP A 108 -2.69 -38.75 -1.37
C ASP A 108 -1.50 -38.43 -0.45
N GLU A 109 -0.27 -38.58 -0.94
CA GLU A 109 0.96 -38.18 -0.23
C GLU A 109 1.01 -36.66 0.01
N SER A 110 0.63 -35.85 -0.98
CA SER A 110 0.56 -34.39 -0.83
C SER A 110 -0.51 -33.97 0.19
N LEU A 111 -1.70 -34.59 0.12
CA LEU A 111 -2.79 -34.37 1.07
C LEU A 111 -2.39 -34.73 2.50
N GLU A 112 -1.72 -35.87 2.69
CA GLU A 112 -1.31 -36.29 4.04
C GLU A 112 -0.16 -35.41 4.57
N LYS A 113 0.72 -34.91 3.71
CA LYS A 113 1.74 -33.92 4.08
C LYS A 113 1.10 -32.63 4.59
N GLU A 114 0.10 -32.09 3.88
CA GLU A 114 -0.63 -30.89 4.31
C GLU A 114 -1.44 -31.12 5.59
N ARG A 115 -2.14 -32.27 5.69
CA ARG A 115 -2.85 -32.66 6.92
C ARG A 115 -1.92 -32.79 8.12
N THR A 116 -0.72 -33.33 7.91
CA THR A 116 0.29 -33.48 8.97
C THR A 116 0.83 -32.13 9.39
N ALA A 117 1.12 -31.23 8.45
CA ALA A 117 1.52 -29.85 8.75
C ALA A 117 0.44 -29.13 9.57
N PHE A 118 -0.82 -29.22 9.14
CA PHE A 118 -1.95 -28.64 9.84
C PHE A 118 -2.15 -29.22 11.26
N ARG A 119 -2.03 -30.55 11.43
CA ARG A 119 -2.09 -31.19 12.76
C ARG A 119 -0.93 -30.75 13.66
N SER A 120 0.28 -30.61 13.10
CA SER A 120 1.45 -30.13 13.83
C SER A 120 1.25 -28.68 14.30
N ASP A 121 0.70 -27.83 13.44
CA ASP A 121 0.38 -26.45 13.78
C ASP A 121 -0.68 -26.39 14.90
N LEU A 122 -1.73 -27.22 14.81
CA LEU A 122 -2.74 -27.36 15.85
C LEU A 122 -2.20 -27.86 17.20
N LEU A 123 -1.28 -28.83 17.19
CA LEU A 123 -0.66 -29.34 18.43
C LEU A 123 0.27 -28.31 19.05
N SER A 124 1.09 -27.64 18.24
CA SER A 124 1.94 -26.54 18.71
C SER A 124 1.12 -25.39 19.28
N LEU A 125 -0.09 -25.17 18.75
CA LEU A 125 -1.04 -24.19 19.25
C LEU A 125 -1.63 -24.67 20.58
N ALA A 126 -2.10 -25.91 20.67
CA ALA A 126 -2.64 -26.48 21.91
C ALA A 126 -1.62 -26.45 23.07
N GLU A 127 -0.34 -26.72 22.79
CA GLU A 127 0.74 -26.62 23.80
C GLU A 127 1.02 -25.19 24.25
N ARG A 128 0.87 -24.20 23.36
CA ARG A 128 1.03 -22.77 23.68
C ARG A 128 -0.17 -22.19 24.43
N VAL A 129 -1.35 -22.77 24.25
CA VAL A 129 -2.62 -22.31 24.82
C VAL A 129 -2.97 -23.04 26.12
N ALA A 130 -2.42 -24.23 26.36
CA ALA A 130 -2.65 -24.96 27.59
C ALA A 130 -2.23 -24.09 28.80
N PRO A 131 -3.15 -23.80 29.73
CA PRO A 131 -2.82 -23.02 30.92
C PRO A 131 -1.70 -23.74 31.66
N LYS A 132 -0.60 -23.03 31.91
CA LYS A 132 0.51 -23.60 32.69
C LYS A 132 -0.05 -24.01 34.05
N PRO A 133 0.11 -25.29 34.46
CA PRO A 133 -0.40 -25.73 35.75
C PRO A 133 0.33 -24.95 36.85
N GLY A 134 -0.36 -23.98 37.44
CA GLY A 134 0.18 -23.09 38.48
C GLY A 134 -0.36 -21.66 38.48
N ASP A 135 -0.95 -21.16 37.38
CA ASP A 135 -1.31 -19.74 37.24
C ASP A 135 -2.78 -19.43 37.58
N VAL A 136 -3.26 -19.94 38.71
CA VAL A 136 -4.62 -19.67 39.21
C VAL A 136 -4.56 -18.42 40.11
N GLY A 137 -4.43 -17.23 39.51
CA GLY A 137 -4.24 -16.03 40.34
C GLY A 137 -4.24 -14.65 39.69
N ALA A 138 -4.75 -14.46 38.47
CA ALA A 138 -4.90 -13.11 37.91
C ALA A 138 -6.22 -12.97 37.14
N THR A 139 -7.15 -12.21 37.72
CA THR A 139 -8.39 -11.78 37.06
C THR A 139 -8.16 -10.39 36.49
N ASN A 140 -8.00 -10.30 35.16
CA ASN A 140 -8.36 -9.17 34.28
C ASN A 140 -7.60 -9.23 32.94
N GLU A 141 -7.82 -10.27 32.14
CA GLU A 141 -7.50 -10.26 30.71
C GLU A 141 -8.63 -10.97 29.97
N THR A 142 -9.58 -10.19 29.43
CA THR A 142 -10.69 -10.71 28.60
C THR A 142 -10.68 -10.11 27.19
N ALA A 143 -9.66 -9.32 26.84
CA ALA A 143 -9.46 -8.77 25.50
C ALA A 143 -8.56 -9.66 24.63
N THR A 144 -7.56 -10.33 25.23
CA THR A 144 -6.53 -11.11 24.52
C THR A 144 -7.05 -12.39 23.88
N ASP A 145 -8.06 -13.04 24.45
CA ASP A 145 -8.62 -14.28 23.88
C ASP A 145 -9.52 -14.01 22.66
N ALA A 146 -10.22 -12.87 22.62
CA ALA A 146 -11.03 -12.50 21.46
C ALA A 146 -10.12 -12.18 20.25
N ASP A 147 -9.10 -11.35 20.47
CA ASP A 147 -8.13 -10.97 19.43
C ASP A 147 -7.38 -12.19 18.86
N ARG A 148 -7.10 -13.19 19.71
CA ARG A 148 -6.45 -14.43 19.28
C ARG A 148 -7.38 -15.32 18.44
N VAL A 149 -8.65 -15.45 18.84
CA VAL A 149 -9.67 -16.17 18.06
C VAL A 149 -9.90 -15.51 16.69
N PHE A 150 -9.76 -14.18 16.59
CA PHE A 150 -9.89 -13.45 15.32
C PHE A 150 -8.72 -13.66 14.36
N LEU A 151 -7.49 -13.63 14.86
CA LEU A 151 -6.30 -13.92 14.03
C LEU A 151 -6.32 -15.37 13.53
N GLU A 152 -6.77 -16.29 14.38
CA GLU A 152 -6.94 -17.71 14.06
C GLU A 152 -8.04 -17.94 13.00
N ALA A 153 -9.17 -17.23 13.08
CA ALA A 153 -10.24 -17.33 12.09
C ALA A 153 -9.82 -16.80 10.71
N ALA A 154 -9.05 -15.71 10.65
CA ALA A 154 -8.53 -15.15 9.41
C ALA A 154 -7.52 -16.09 8.71
N GLN A 155 -6.64 -16.73 9.48
CA GLN A 155 -5.70 -17.72 8.96
C GLN A 155 -6.40 -18.97 8.42
N LEU A 156 -7.41 -19.48 9.13
CA LEU A 156 -8.23 -20.60 8.67
C LEU A 156 -8.96 -20.26 7.35
N GLN A 157 -9.50 -19.05 7.21
CA GLN A 157 -10.17 -18.62 5.99
C GLN A 157 -9.21 -18.57 4.78
N GLN A 158 -7.98 -18.12 4.99
CA GLN A 158 -6.95 -18.08 3.94
C GLN A 158 -6.53 -19.49 3.51
N GLN A 159 -6.31 -20.41 4.46
CA GLN A 159 -5.96 -21.80 4.17
C GLN A 159 -7.09 -22.52 3.44
N VAL A 160 -8.33 -22.36 3.88
CA VAL A 160 -9.52 -22.91 3.22
C VAL A 160 -9.67 -22.42 1.78
N SER A 161 -9.42 -21.13 1.55
CA SER A 161 -9.49 -20.53 0.20
C SER A 161 -8.40 -21.10 -0.72
N ALA A 162 -7.19 -21.32 -0.20
CA ALA A 162 -6.10 -21.95 -0.95
C ALA A 162 -6.44 -23.40 -1.33
N VAL A 163 -6.96 -24.19 -0.40
CA VAL A 163 -7.41 -25.57 -0.69
C VAL A 163 -8.53 -25.56 -1.74
N SER A 164 -9.52 -24.67 -1.61
CA SER A 164 -10.64 -24.60 -2.56
C SER A 164 -10.20 -24.17 -3.97
N ALA A 165 -9.22 -23.28 -4.09
CA ALA A 165 -8.68 -22.84 -5.37
C ALA A 165 -7.95 -23.96 -6.12
N VAL A 166 -7.27 -24.86 -5.39
CA VAL A 166 -6.59 -26.03 -5.96
C VAL A 166 -7.59 -27.13 -6.34
N SER A 167 -8.64 -27.32 -5.54
CA SER A 167 -9.61 -28.40 -5.73
C SER A 167 -10.68 -28.12 -6.81
N ASN A 168 -11.14 -26.87 -6.97
CA ASN A 168 -12.25 -26.53 -7.87
C ASN A 168 -12.03 -26.91 -9.35
N PRO A 169 -10.84 -26.68 -9.97
CA PRO A 169 -10.62 -27.05 -11.38
C PRO A 169 -10.69 -28.55 -11.65
N HIS A 170 -10.44 -29.37 -10.63
CA HIS A 170 -10.40 -30.84 -10.72
C HIS A 170 -11.77 -31.48 -10.45
N LEU A 171 -12.70 -30.74 -9.85
CA LEU A 171 -14.05 -31.22 -9.52
C LEU A 171 -15.06 -30.95 -10.64
N ASP A 172 -14.85 -29.91 -11.46
CA ASP A 172 -15.86 -29.43 -12.42
C ASP A 172 -15.59 -29.79 -13.89
N GLY A 173 -14.42 -30.36 -14.24
CA GLY A 173 -14.01 -30.43 -15.66
C GLY A 173 -13.25 -31.67 -16.16
N ALA A 174 -12.87 -32.62 -15.31
CA ALA A 174 -12.17 -33.83 -15.76
C ALA A 174 -12.82 -35.06 -15.15
N GLU A 175 -13.04 -36.11 -15.96
CA GLU A 175 -13.32 -37.47 -15.49
C GLU A 175 -12.09 -38.01 -14.75
N VAL A 176 -11.80 -37.46 -13.57
CA VAL A 176 -10.84 -38.05 -12.66
C VAL A 176 -11.54 -39.24 -12.01
N PRO A 177 -10.93 -40.44 -11.99
CA PRO A 177 -11.58 -41.66 -11.51
C PRO A 177 -11.53 -41.70 -9.98
N TYR A 178 -12.08 -40.68 -9.33
CA TYR A 178 -12.31 -40.74 -7.91
C TYR A 178 -13.45 -41.73 -7.66
N THR A 179 -13.26 -42.64 -6.71
CA THR A 179 -14.38 -43.42 -6.20
C THR A 179 -15.44 -42.46 -5.68
N GLN A 180 -16.72 -42.83 -5.80
CA GLN A 180 -17.85 -42.01 -5.33
C GLN A 180 -17.68 -41.53 -3.89
N ALA A 181 -16.97 -42.31 -3.06
CA ALA A 181 -16.63 -41.98 -1.68
C ALA A 181 -15.65 -40.79 -1.54
N ILE A 182 -14.60 -40.71 -2.37
CA ILE A 182 -13.63 -39.60 -2.33
C ILE A 182 -14.29 -38.31 -2.82
N ALA A 183 -15.06 -38.38 -3.90
CA ALA A 183 -15.83 -37.23 -4.40
C ALA A 183 -16.82 -36.71 -3.35
N GLN A 184 -17.44 -37.60 -2.57
CA GLN A 184 -18.33 -37.23 -1.48
C GLN A 184 -17.58 -36.53 -0.33
N MET A 185 -16.43 -37.07 0.08
CA MET A 185 -15.59 -36.48 1.12
C MET A 185 -15.09 -35.07 0.73
N LEU A 186 -14.64 -34.89 -0.52
CA LEU A 186 -14.23 -33.57 -1.02
C LEU A 186 -15.39 -32.56 -1.03
N ARG A 187 -16.60 -33.00 -1.43
CA ARG A 187 -17.80 -32.15 -1.35
C ARG A 187 -18.13 -31.73 0.08
N GLU A 188 -17.99 -32.62 1.04
CA GLU A 188 -18.21 -32.32 2.46
C GLU A 188 -17.18 -31.34 3.01
N VAL A 189 -15.90 -31.49 2.66
CA VAL A 189 -14.83 -30.55 3.03
C VAL A 189 -15.10 -29.16 2.44
N VAL A 190 -15.42 -29.08 1.14
CA VAL A 190 -15.75 -27.80 0.48
C VAL A 190 -17.01 -27.16 1.09
N SER A 191 -18.01 -27.97 1.45
CA SER A 191 -19.22 -27.48 2.12
C SER A 191 -18.93 -26.93 3.53
N GLY A 192 -18.10 -27.62 4.32
CA GLY A 192 -17.66 -27.17 5.64
C GLY A 192 -16.83 -25.88 5.57
N ALA A 193 -15.93 -25.81 4.60
CA ALA A 193 -15.16 -24.62 4.25
C ALA A 193 -16.06 -23.40 3.97
N ARG A 194 -17.08 -23.57 3.12
CA ARG A 194 -18.06 -22.50 2.81
C ARG A 194 -18.87 -22.08 4.03
N HIS A 195 -19.26 -23.02 4.90
CA HIS A 195 -19.96 -22.70 6.14
C HIS A 195 -19.10 -21.87 7.10
N LEU A 196 -17.81 -22.21 7.24
CA LEU A 196 -16.87 -21.43 8.05
C LEU A 196 -16.65 -20.03 7.47
N GLU A 197 -16.52 -19.91 6.15
CA GLU A 197 -16.41 -18.62 5.47
C GLU A 197 -17.65 -17.74 5.71
N GLU A 198 -18.85 -18.32 5.56
CA GLU A 198 -20.12 -17.63 5.77
C GLU A 198 -20.32 -17.24 7.24
N TYR A 199 -19.98 -18.13 8.18
CA TYR A 199 -19.99 -17.82 9.61
C TYR A 199 -19.00 -16.69 9.94
N GLY A 200 -17.79 -16.72 9.36
CA GLY A 200 -16.81 -15.64 9.47
C GLY A 200 -17.37 -14.31 8.97
N LYS A 201 -18.00 -14.29 7.79
CA LYS A 201 -18.67 -13.10 7.24
C LYS A 201 -19.79 -12.59 8.15
N GLN A 202 -20.63 -13.47 8.68
CA GLN A 202 -21.73 -13.11 9.59
C GLN A 202 -21.20 -12.52 10.90
N ARG A 203 -20.14 -13.09 11.47
CA ARG A 203 -19.48 -12.55 12.67
C ARG A 203 -18.80 -11.22 12.38
N LEU A 204 -18.14 -11.08 11.23
CA LEU A 204 -17.54 -9.81 10.80
C LEU A 204 -18.60 -8.72 10.60
N ALA A 205 -19.76 -9.08 10.03
CA ALA A 205 -20.91 -8.19 9.87
C ALA A 205 -21.49 -7.78 11.23
N ALA A 206 -21.56 -8.70 12.20
CA ALA A 206 -21.96 -8.38 13.57
C ALA A 206 -20.99 -7.43 14.30
N LEU A 207 -19.75 -7.32 13.81
CA LEU A 207 -18.72 -6.41 14.32
C LEU A 207 -18.66 -5.09 13.52
N THR A 208 -19.59 -4.87 12.60
CA THR A 208 -19.74 -3.56 11.95
C THR A 208 -20.46 -2.60 12.90
N CYS A 209 -19.97 -1.37 12.99
CA CYS A 209 -20.65 -0.29 13.70
C CYS A 209 -20.66 0.97 12.85
N GLU A 210 -21.61 1.86 13.12
CA GLU A 210 -21.62 3.21 12.54
C GLU A 210 -20.75 4.12 13.39
N LEU A 211 -19.62 4.55 12.84
CA LEU A 211 -18.81 5.61 13.42
C LEU A 211 -19.32 6.95 12.87
N CYS A 212 -19.58 7.94 13.74
CA CYS A 212 -20.07 9.25 13.31
C CYS A 212 -19.15 10.38 13.81
N PRO A 213 -17.97 10.57 13.19
CA PRO A 213 -17.08 11.67 13.56
C PRO A 213 -17.77 13.02 13.36
N LYS A 214 -17.58 13.94 14.30
CA LYS A 214 -18.20 15.27 14.25
C LYS A 214 -17.19 16.29 13.72
N GLY A 215 -17.57 17.04 12.70
CA GLY A 215 -16.81 18.19 12.23
C GLY A 215 -16.74 19.30 13.28
N LEU A 216 -15.87 20.29 13.07
CA LEU A 216 -15.78 21.47 13.95
C LEU A 216 -17.09 22.29 14.06
N THR A 217 -17.99 22.13 13.08
CA THR A 217 -19.33 22.75 13.09
C THR A 217 -20.39 21.91 13.81
N GLY A 218 -20.01 20.74 14.36
CA GLY A 218 -20.91 19.76 14.95
C GLY A 218 -21.62 18.85 13.93
N LYS A 219 -21.42 19.07 12.62
CA LYS A 219 -21.97 18.20 11.56
C LYS A 219 -21.35 16.79 11.69
N GLY A 220 -22.19 15.76 11.78
CA GLY A 220 -21.75 14.36 11.81
C GLY A 220 -21.44 13.80 10.43
N TYR A 221 -20.47 12.88 10.37
CA TYR A 221 -20.01 12.21 9.14
C TYR A 221 -20.10 10.68 9.29
N PRO A 222 -21.31 10.11 9.37
CA PRO A 222 -21.51 8.67 9.57
C PRO A 222 -20.78 7.84 8.52
N VAL A 223 -20.04 6.83 8.96
CA VAL A 223 -19.32 5.86 8.14
C VAL A 223 -19.38 4.49 8.81
N THR A 224 -19.77 3.48 8.04
CA THR A 224 -19.79 2.10 8.52
C THR A 224 -18.36 1.59 8.60
N VAL A 225 -17.96 1.10 9.77
CA VAL A 225 -16.60 0.63 10.05
C VAL A 225 -16.63 -0.73 10.74
N ARG A 226 -15.52 -1.46 10.68
CA ARG A 226 -15.23 -2.70 11.40
C ARG A 226 -14.06 -2.44 12.34
N PRO A 227 -14.30 -2.10 13.63
CA PRO A 227 -13.25 -1.58 14.50
C PRO A 227 -12.00 -2.46 14.63
N ALA A 228 -12.16 -3.78 14.53
CA ALA A 228 -11.09 -4.76 14.64
C ALA A 228 -10.29 -4.97 13.34
N VAL A 229 -10.73 -4.43 12.21
CA VAL A 229 -10.13 -4.65 10.88
C VAL A 229 -9.74 -3.33 10.23
N ASP A 230 -10.58 -2.32 10.38
CA ASP A 230 -10.37 -1.03 9.76
C ASP A 230 -9.38 -0.21 10.60
N THR A 231 -8.38 0.33 9.93
CA THR A 231 -7.45 1.30 10.51
C THR A 231 -8.04 2.70 10.44
N VAL A 232 -7.48 3.63 11.20
CA VAL A 232 -7.84 5.07 11.12
C VAL A 232 -7.76 5.56 9.68
N GLN A 233 -6.78 5.08 8.92
CA GLN A 233 -6.60 5.43 7.52
C GLN A 233 -7.72 4.91 6.61
N THR A 234 -8.14 3.66 6.74
CA THR A 234 -9.22 3.13 5.90
C THR A 234 -10.52 3.89 6.15
N VAL A 235 -10.76 4.32 7.39
CA VAL A 235 -11.88 5.21 7.73
C VAL A 235 -11.73 6.58 7.09
N LYS A 236 -10.54 7.21 7.15
CA LYS A 236 -10.29 8.49 6.46
C LYS A 236 -10.57 8.39 4.97
N HIS A 237 -10.16 7.29 4.32
CA HIS A 237 -10.44 7.04 2.91
C HIS A 237 -11.95 6.86 2.65
N ALA A 238 -12.64 6.08 3.48
CA ALA A 238 -14.09 5.89 3.38
C ALA A 238 -14.87 7.21 3.54
N ILE A 239 -14.45 8.10 4.45
CA ILE A 239 -15.01 9.44 4.59
C ILE A 239 -14.78 10.25 3.31
N ARG A 240 -13.55 10.27 2.75
CA ARG A 240 -13.27 10.99 1.50
C ARG A 240 -14.13 10.52 0.34
N ALA A 241 -14.27 9.20 0.20
CA ALA A 241 -15.08 8.59 -0.86
C ALA A 241 -16.58 8.91 -0.70
N LYS A 242 -17.11 8.83 0.53
CA LYS A 242 -18.54 9.03 0.82
C LYS A 242 -18.99 10.49 0.70
N TYR A 243 -18.12 11.44 1.05
CA TYR A 243 -18.48 12.86 1.15
C TYR A 243 -17.86 13.75 0.06
N ASP A 244 -17.32 13.14 -1.00
CA ASP A 244 -16.71 13.84 -2.14
C ASP A 244 -15.64 14.87 -1.74
N CYS A 245 -14.88 14.55 -0.68
CA CYS A 245 -13.82 15.41 -0.17
C CYS A 245 -12.43 14.88 -0.52
N GLN A 246 -12.26 14.44 -1.76
CA GLN A 246 -11.00 13.84 -2.26
C GLN A 246 -9.81 14.81 -2.20
N SER A 247 -10.06 16.12 -2.29
CA SER A 247 -9.05 17.17 -2.13
C SER A 247 -8.78 17.55 -0.68
N CYS A 248 -9.51 17.01 0.29
CA CYS A 248 -9.38 17.38 1.70
C CYS A 248 -8.42 16.47 2.46
N ILE A 249 -7.62 17.08 3.33
CA ILE A 249 -6.88 16.35 4.36
C ILE A 249 -7.88 16.06 5.48
N VAL A 250 -8.16 14.78 5.70
CA VAL A 250 -9.07 14.29 6.74
C VAL A 250 -8.22 13.88 7.93
N LYS A 251 -8.41 14.53 9.07
CA LYS A 251 -7.83 14.14 10.35
C LYS A 251 -8.92 13.69 11.29
N LEU A 252 -8.67 12.60 12.00
CA LEU A 252 -9.53 12.10 13.07
C LEU A 252 -8.80 12.32 14.38
N CYS A 253 -9.47 12.92 15.36
CA CYS A 253 -8.90 13.26 16.64
C CYS A 253 -9.78 12.76 17.78
N THR A 254 -9.17 12.21 18.84
CA THR A 254 -9.88 11.89 20.09
C THR A 254 -10.08 13.16 20.91
N THR A 255 -11.25 13.34 21.53
CA THR A 255 -11.56 14.55 22.31
C THR A 255 -11.21 14.42 23.79
N THR A 256 -11.15 13.20 24.32
CA THR A 256 -10.99 12.89 25.74
C THR A 256 -9.67 13.36 26.35
N ASP A 257 -8.59 13.42 25.56
CA ASP A 257 -7.24 13.79 26.02
C ASP A 257 -6.66 15.04 25.33
N GLY A 258 -7.52 15.99 24.93
CA GLY A 258 -7.08 17.29 24.41
C GLY A 258 -6.83 17.35 22.91
N MET A 259 -7.71 16.76 22.10
CA MET A 259 -7.61 16.69 20.63
C MET A 259 -6.27 16.10 20.16
N VAL A 260 -6.10 14.79 20.39
CA VAL A 260 -4.95 14.05 19.87
C VAL A 260 -5.30 13.45 18.52
N GLU A 261 -4.48 13.71 17.50
CA GLU A 261 -4.62 13.10 16.17
C GLU A 261 -4.39 11.59 16.26
N MET A 262 -5.37 10.82 15.77
CA MET A 262 -5.29 9.38 15.65
C MET A 262 -4.29 9.01 14.55
N LYS A 263 -3.40 8.06 14.83
CA LYS A 263 -2.38 7.59 13.88
C LYS A 263 -3.00 6.70 12.81
N ASP A 264 -2.58 6.89 11.56
CA ASP A 264 -3.13 6.21 10.38
C ASP A 264 -3.01 4.68 10.44
N SER A 265 -1.92 4.16 11.01
CA SER A 265 -1.62 2.73 11.12
C SER A 265 -2.37 2.00 12.24
N HIS A 266 -2.93 2.73 13.21
CA HIS A 266 -3.64 2.11 14.33
C HIS A 266 -4.99 1.55 13.88
N LEU A 267 -5.42 0.44 14.49
CA LEU A 267 -6.78 -0.06 14.35
C LEU A 267 -7.74 0.89 15.06
N LEU A 268 -8.99 0.95 14.61
CA LEU A 268 -10.00 1.76 15.30
C LEU A 268 -10.26 1.27 16.73
N MET A 269 -10.12 -0.04 16.99
CA MET A 269 -10.26 -0.61 18.33
C MET A 269 -9.18 -0.14 19.32
N ASP A 270 -8.07 0.43 18.83
CA ASP A 270 -7.05 1.05 19.67
C ASP A 270 -7.54 2.35 20.33
N TYR A 271 -8.74 2.82 19.97
CA TYR A 271 -9.35 4.04 20.48
C TYR A 271 -10.76 3.77 21.03
N SER A 272 -11.17 4.57 22.02
CA SER A 272 -12.56 4.60 22.47
C SER A 272 -13.44 5.20 21.36
N LEU A 273 -14.23 4.36 20.69
CA LEU A 273 -15.22 4.81 19.70
C LEU A 273 -16.51 5.35 20.34
N VAL A 274 -16.64 5.22 21.66
CA VAL A 274 -17.73 5.82 22.46
C VAL A 274 -17.47 7.31 22.68
N ASP A 275 -16.21 7.73 22.65
CA ASP A 275 -15.81 9.13 22.78
C ASP A 275 -16.13 9.89 21.50
N ASP A 276 -16.39 11.19 21.62
CA ASP A 276 -16.65 12.05 20.46
C ASP A 276 -15.38 12.15 19.60
N ILE A 277 -15.30 11.38 18.51
CA ILE A 277 -14.25 11.54 17.50
C ILE A 277 -14.52 12.83 16.73
N THR A 278 -13.55 13.74 16.75
CA THR A 278 -13.60 14.95 15.93
C THR A 278 -13.00 14.70 14.57
N LEU A 279 -13.73 15.11 13.53
CA LEU A 279 -13.24 15.20 12.16
C LEU A 279 -12.76 16.62 11.87
N ILE A 280 -11.52 16.75 11.43
CA ILE A 280 -10.99 17.99 10.87
C ILE A 280 -10.75 17.76 9.39
N MET A 281 -11.51 18.48 8.55
CA MET A 281 -11.25 18.55 7.12
C MET A 281 -10.53 19.85 6.83
N VAL A 282 -9.34 19.73 6.26
CA VAL A 282 -8.56 20.88 5.78
C VAL A 282 -8.57 20.82 4.27
N ASP A 283 -9.15 21.83 3.62
CA ASP A 283 -9.09 21.97 2.17
C ASP A 283 -7.61 22.00 1.75
N SER A 284 -7.24 21.17 0.78
CA SER A 284 -5.92 21.29 0.17
C SER A 284 -5.85 22.64 -0.54
N LEU A 285 -4.85 23.43 -0.17
CA LEU A 285 -4.61 24.74 -0.76
C LEU A 285 -4.42 24.67 -2.29
N VAL A 286 -3.89 23.53 -2.77
CA VAL A 286 -3.76 23.20 -4.18
C VAL A 286 -4.65 21.99 -4.48
N ALA A 287 -5.53 22.11 -5.48
CA ALA A 287 -6.43 21.05 -5.88
C ALA A 287 -5.70 19.85 -6.51
N ASN A 288 -6.40 18.72 -6.59
CA ASN A 288 -5.95 17.48 -7.26
C ASN A 288 -4.56 16.99 -6.79
N PRO A 289 -4.38 16.69 -5.48
CA PRO A 289 -3.17 16.08 -5.00
C PRO A 289 -2.99 14.69 -5.64
N LEU A 290 -1.75 14.38 -6.00
CA LEU A 290 -1.33 13.11 -6.62
C LEU A 290 -0.49 12.26 -5.66
N VAL A 291 0.37 12.92 -4.88
CA VAL A 291 1.27 12.28 -3.91
C VAL A 291 1.38 13.17 -2.69
N ARG A 292 1.39 12.57 -1.50
CA ARG A 292 1.77 13.22 -0.26
C ARG A 292 2.56 12.28 0.65
N LEU A 293 3.83 12.59 0.84
CA LEU A 293 4.73 11.93 1.79
C LEU A 293 5.04 12.92 2.92
N SER A 294 4.38 12.78 4.08
CA SER A 294 4.61 13.70 5.21
C SER A 294 5.90 13.39 5.97
N PHE A 295 6.28 12.12 6.03
CA PHE A 295 7.39 11.59 6.84
C PHE A 295 7.22 11.83 8.35
N ASP A 296 5.97 11.96 8.82
CA ASP A 296 5.67 12.18 10.23
C ASP A 296 5.75 10.89 11.07
N ASP A 297 5.48 9.74 10.44
CA ASP A 297 5.58 8.43 11.07
C ASP A 297 7.01 7.86 10.92
N PRO A 298 7.82 7.80 12.01
CA PRO A 298 9.18 7.30 11.93
C PRO A 298 9.24 5.78 11.70
N GLU A 299 8.16 5.05 11.96
CA GLU A 299 8.08 3.60 11.72
C GLU A 299 7.68 3.31 10.27
N ASN A 300 7.10 4.29 9.57
CA ASN A 300 6.69 4.18 8.18
C ASN A 300 7.00 5.44 7.36
N LEU A 301 8.29 5.65 7.07
CA LEU A 301 8.76 6.77 6.25
C LEU A 301 8.33 6.68 4.77
N GLY A 302 7.84 5.53 4.31
CA GLY A 302 7.40 5.33 2.93
C GLY A 302 5.91 5.61 2.71
N TYR A 303 5.17 5.96 3.77
CA TYR A 303 3.73 6.11 3.73
C TYR A 303 3.28 7.27 2.83
N GLU A 304 2.44 6.95 1.84
CA GLU A 304 1.89 7.88 0.86
C GLU A 304 0.39 8.09 1.11
N ALA A 305 0.03 9.28 1.59
CA ALA A 305 -1.28 9.56 2.17
C ALA A 305 -2.44 9.68 1.15
N ILE A 306 -2.16 9.87 -0.14
CA ILE A 306 -3.19 9.99 -1.19
C ILE A 306 -3.70 8.60 -1.61
N SER A 307 -2.81 7.71 -2.02
CA SER A 307 -3.13 6.31 -2.33
C SER A 307 -3.41 5.48 -1.09
N GLY A 308 -2.87 5.90 0.05
CA GLY A 308 -2.92 5.12 1.28
C GLY A 308 -2.03 3.88 1.25
N SER A 309 -1.08 3.82 0.34
CA SER A 309 -0.11 2.72 0.26
C SER A 309 1.26 3.17 0.79
N THR A 310 2.08 2.20 1.15
CA THR A 310 3.46 2.45 1.56
C THR A 310 4.39 2.14 0.39
N GLY A 311 5.24 3.10 0.03
CA GLY A 311 6.31 2.89 -0.94
C GLY A 311 7.44 2.03 -0.39
N THR A 312 8.25 1.48 -1.30
CA THR A 312 9.36 0.58 -0.94
C THR A 312 10.68 1.33 -1.01
N PHE A 313 11.50 1.27 0.03
CA PHE A 313 12.85 1.81 -0.02
C PHE A 313 13.81 0.83 -0.69
N GLN A 314 14.67 1.37 -1.55
CA GLN A 314 15.91 0.69 -1.93
C GLN A 314 17.03 1.13 -0.99
N ASN A 315 17.82 0.17 -0.50
CA ASN A 315 18.83 0.38 0.55
C ASN A 315 18.22 1.06 1.80
N PRO A 316 17.19 0.45 2.41
CA PRO A 316 16.47 1.03 3.55
C PRO A 316 17.38 1.34 4.76
N GLU A 317 18.46 0.60 4.92
CA GLU A 317 19.47 0.81 5.98
C GLU A 317 20.21 2.15 5.85
N GLU A 318 20.18 2.78 4.67
CA GLU A 318 20.77 4.09 4.41
C GLU A 318 19.74 5.24 4.48
N VAL A 319 18.51 4.94 4.92
CA VAL A 319 17.43 5.93 5.11
C VAL A 319 17.14 6.08 6.60
N THR A 320 17.11 7.32 7.07
CA THR A 320 16.88 7.60 8.50
C THR A 320 15.81 8.66 8.72
N ALA A 321 14.99 8.49 9.77
CA ALA A 321 14.07 9.53 10.21
C ALA A 321 14.86 10.71 10.79
N VAL A 322 14.42 11.93 10.47
CA VAL A 322 15.03 13.18 10.96
C VAL A 322 13.99 13.95 11.77
N ASN A 323 14.43 14.55 12.87
CA ASN A 323 13.67 15.56 13.60
C ASN A 323 14.59 16.77 13.84
N SER A 324 14.33 17.87 13.13
CA SER A 324 15.11 19.10 13.23
C SER A 324 14.17 20.29 13.31
N GLY A 325 14.41 21.21 14.24
CA GLY A 325 13.55 22.39 14.42
C GLY A 325 12.08 22.07 14.69
N GLY A 326 11.78 20.87 15.24
CA GLY A 326 10.41 20.41 15.50
C GLY A 326 9.62 19.97 14.25
N LYS A 327 10.28 19.83 13.09
CA LYS A 327 9.73 19.21 11.88
C LYS A 327 10.36 17.84 11.67
N ARG A 328 9.52 16.85 11.38
CA ARG A 328 9.94 15.50 11.02
C ARG A 328 10.20 15.40 9.52
N GLY A 329 11.11 14.52 9.14
CA GLY A 329 11.52 14.30 7.77
C GLY A 329 12.27 12.98 7.61
N VAL A 330 12.85 12.81 6.44
CA VAL A 330 13.65 11.65 6.06
C VAL A 330 14.98 12.13 5.48
N ASN A 331 16.07 11.42 5.78
CA ASN A 331 17.38 11.63 5.17
C ASN A 331 17.67 10.57 4.10
N PHE A 332 17.98 11.04 2.88
CA PHE A 332 18.43 10.22 1.75
C PHE A 332 19.94 10.30 1.46
N ASP A 333 20.77 10.96 2.28
CA ASP A 333 22.19 11.27 2.00
C ASP A 333 23.12 10.08 1.64
N GLY A 334 22.65 8.84 1.79
CA GLY A 334 23.30 7.62 1.31
C GLY A 334 22.90 7.20 -0.12
N ARG A 335 22.59 5.91 -0.25
CA ARG A 335 22.07 5.21 -1.44
C ARG A 335 20.61 4.82 -1.26
N GLY A 336 19.95 5.33 -0.21
CA GLY A 336 18.52 5.21 -0.03
C GLY A 336 17.75 5.91 -1.15
N CYS A 337 16.69 5.29 -1.66
CA CYS A 337 15.68 5.98 -2.49
C CYS A 337 14.30 5.37 -2.22
N LEU A 338 13.23 6.17 -2.36
CA LEU A 338 11.86 5.70 -2.18
C LEU A 338 11.23 5.41 -3.54
N LEU A 339 10.79 4.18 -3.76
CA LEU A 339 9.92 3.80 -4.87
C LEU A 339 8.46 4.04 -4.46
N LEU A 340 7.76 4.88 -5.21
CA LEU A 340 6.35 5.15 -4.96
C LEU A 340 5.52 3.86 -5.13
N PRO A 341 4.49 3.64 -4.29
CA PRO A 341 3.63 2.46 -4.42
C PRO A 341 2.87 2.46 -5.76
N GLN A 342 2.56 3.66 -6.26
CA GLN A 342 2.01 3.87 -7.59
C GLN A 342 2.79 4.98 -8.28
N ALA A 343 3.34 4.69 -9.46
CA ALA A 343 4.02 5.68 -10.27
C ALA A 343 3.03 6.71 -10.84
N VAL A 344 3.45 7.97 -10.93
CA VAL A 344 2.59 9.10 -11.28
C VAL A 344 2.93 9.63 -12.66
N GLN A 345 1.97 9.57 -13.58
CA GLN A 345 2.07 10.18 -14.91
C GLN A 345 1.85 11.69 -14.82
N LEU A 346 2.87 12.48 -15.19
CA LEU A 346 2.75 13.93 -15.30
C LEU A 346 1.83 14.31 -16.47
N GLY A 347 0.85 15.18 -16.18
CA GLY A 347 -0.03 15.80 -17.16
C GLY A 347 0.60 16.98 -17.90
N SER A 348 -0.25 17.77 -18.58
CA SER A 348 0.15 19.05 -19.21
C SER A 348 0.48 20.14 -18.18
N GLU A 349 -0.03 19.98 -16.95
CA GLU A 349 0.20 20.84 -15.81
C GLU A 349 0.53 19.99 -14.58
N TRP A 350 1.36 20.53 -13.70
CA TRP A 350 1.72 19.88 -12.44
C TRP A 350 2.39 20.85 -11.48
N THR A 351 2.34 20.52 -10.20
CA THR A 351 3.09 21.20 -9.13
C THR A 351 3.78 20.18 -8.25
N ILE A 352 5.03 20.44 -7.87
CA ILE A 352 5.79 19.67 -6.90
C ILE A 352 6.21 20.61 -5.78
N SER A 353 6.09 20.18 -4.53
CA SER A 353 6.39 20.95 -3.33
C SER A 353 7.13 20.06 -2.33
N VAL A 354 8.19 20.58 -1.70
CA VAL A 354 8.96 19.84 -0.70
C VAL A 354 9.61 20.80 0.29
N TRP A 355 9.79 20.37 1.53
CA TRP A 355 10.68 21.02 2.48
C TRP A 355 12.03 20.33 2.49
N THR A 356 13.12 21.10 2.47
CA THR A 356 14.49 20.59 2.50
C THR A 356 15.27 21.24 3.64
N LEU A 357 16.17 20.51 4.28
CA LEU A 357 17.01 21.06 5.36
C LEU A 357 18.33 21.56 4.79
N ALA A 358 18.66 22.81 5.05
CA ALA A 358 19.95 23.43 4.76
C ALA A 358 20.85 23.42 6.02
N PRO A 359 22.19 23.40 5.85
CA PRO A 359 22.92 23.54 4.59
C PRO A 359 22.82 22.28 3.71
N ILE A 360 22.61 22.48 2.40
CA ILE A 360 22.64 21.37 1.44
C ILE A 360 24.09 21.21 0.97
N ASP A 361 24.74 20.13 1.38
CA ASP A 361 26.11 19.82 0.95
C ASP A 361 26.14 19.42 -0.53
N VAL A 362 26.23 20.41 -1.41
CA VAL A 362 26.42 20.19 -2.85
C VAL A 362 27.91 20.22 -3.25
N ALA A 363 28.85 20.20 -2.29
CA ALA A 363 30.28 20.09 -2.56
C ALA A 363 30.71 18.61 -2.68
N ALA A 364 30.10 17.72 -1.89
CA ALA A 364 30.35 16.28 -1.97
C ALA A 364 29.77 15.60 -3.22
N ARG A 365 28.74 16.19 -3.87
CA ARG A 365 28.06 15.58 -5.03
C ARG A 365 27.75 16.61 -6.11
N THR A 366 28.00 16.23 -7.37
CA THR A 366 27.75 17.09 -8.54
C THR A 366 26.25 17.29 -8.80
N TYR A 367 25.44 16.28 -8.47
CA TYR A 367 24.02 16.18 -8.76
C TYR A 367 23.26 15.64 -7.54
N ARG A 368 22.07 16.16 -7.30
CA ARG A 368 21.12 15.72 -6.28
C ARG A 368 19.72 15.72 -6.86
N ASP A 369 19.09 14.55 -6.93
CA ASP A 369 17.83 14.30 -7.61
C ASP A 369 16.70 14.19 -6.60
N LEU A 370 15.72 15.08 -6.72
CA LEU A 370 14.51 15.02 -5.88
C LEU A 370 13.58 13.91 -6.34
N ILE A 371 13.45 13.75 -7.65
CA ILE A 371 12.56 12.78 -8.29
C ILE A 371 13.17 12.22 -9.57
N ASP A 372 12.86 10.96 -9.83
CA ASP A 372 13.27 10.24 -11.04
C ASP A 372 12.16 9.34 -11.58
N SER A 373 12.31 8.90 -12.82
CA SER A 373 11.46 7.92 -13.47
C SER A 373 11.60 6.54 -12.84
N PRO A 374 10.53 5.72 -12.78
CA PRO A 374 10.66 4.33 -12.37
C PRO A 374 11.51 3.50 -13.35
N ASN A 375 11.52 3.91 -14.64
CA ASN A 375 12.25 3.27 -15.73
C ASN A 375 13.32 4.24 -16.26
N SER A 376 14.58 3.80 -16.31
CA SER A 376 15.78 4.66 -16.46
C SER A 376 15.65 5.85 -17.45
N GLN A 377 16.08 7.03 -16.98
CA GLN A 377 16.49 8.26 -17.70
C GLN A 377 15.41 9.13 -18.36
N GLU A 378 14.13 8.76 -18.35
CA GLU A 378 13.13 9.57 -19.07
C GLU A 378 12.75 10.87 -18.35
N LEU A 379 13.00 10.99 -17.04
CA LEU A 379 12.57 12.14 -16.25
C LEU A 379 13.44 12.48 -15.04
N ILE A 380 14.34 13.46 -15.20
CA ILE A 380 14.95 14.17 -14.07
C ILE A 380 14.40 15.60 -14.06
N ALA A 381 13.24 15.75 -13.42
CA ALA A 381 12.43 16.96 -13.49
C ALA A 381 12.87 18.06 -12.52
N VAL A 382 13.37 17.68 -11.35
CA VAL A 382 13.80 18.59 -10.28
C VAL A 382 15.12 18.08 -9.70
N ILE A 383 16.20 18.81 -9.99
CA ILE A 383 17.58 18.47 -9.62
C ILE A 383 18.31 19.71 -9.08
N LEU A 384 19.23 19.50 -8.14
CA LEU A 384 20.28 20.46 -7.82
C LEU A 384 21.59 20.02 -8.50
N ALA A 385 22.06 20.80 -9.47
CA ALA A 385 23.37 20.61 -10.10
C ALA A 385 24.33 21.68 -9.60
N ARG A 386 25.31 21.30 -8.79
CA ARG A 386 26.25 22.22 -8.11
C ARG A 386 25.52 23.38 -7.38
N GLY A 387 24.39 23.07 -6.74
CA GLY A 387 23.56 24.03 -6.01
C GLY A 387 22.52 24.78 -6.85
N ARG A 388 22.55 24.67 -8.19
CA ARG A 388 21.54 25.32 -9.03
C ARG A 388 20.32 24.43 -9.20
N LEU A 389 19.13 24.98 -8.98
CA LEU A 389 17.86 24.28 -9.19
C LEU A 389 17.49 24.28 -10.68
N GLY A 390 17.04 23.13 -11.19
CA GLY A 390 16.70 23.02 -12.60
C GLY A 390 16.18 21.67 -13.04
N ASN A 391 16.36 21.40 -14.32
CA ASN A 391 16.00 20.17 -15.01
C ASN A 391 17.24 19.67 -15.78
N TYR A 392 17.66 18.44 -15.49
CA TYR A 392 18.87 17.86 -16.07
C TYR A 392 18.72 17.55 -17.56
N ASN A 393 17.60 16.93 -17.95
CA ASN A 393 17.36 16.47 -19.33
C ASN A 393 17.38 17.61 -20.35
N SER A 394 17.02 18.83 -19.92
CA SER A 394 17.06 20.03 -20.75
C SER A 394 18.28 20.92 -20.48
N ASN A 395 19.22 20.49 -19.62
CA ASN A 395 20.38 21.24 -19.14
C ASN A 395 20.02 22.69 -18.74
N SER A 396 18.90 22.83 -18.01
CA SER A 396 18.23 24.11 -17.81
C SER A 396 18.10 24.43 -16.34
N PHE A 397 18.84 25.43 -15.87
CA PHE A 397 19.02 25.74 -14.45
C PHE A 397 18.82 27.22 -14.15
N VAL A 398 18.11 27.54 -13.07
CA VAL A 398 17.84 28.91 -12.64
C VAL A 398 19.17 29.65 -12.42
N GLU A 399 19.30 30.83 -13.03
CA GLU A 399 20.47 31.69 -12.89
C GLU A 399 20.32 32.56 -11.65
N GLY A 400 21.44 32.89 -10.99
CA GLY A 400 21.44 33.74 -9.80
C GLY A 400 20.91 33.09 -8.52
N PHE A 401 20.52 31.81 -8.56
CA PHE A 401 20.16 31.03 -7.39
C PHE A 401 21.20 29.93 -7.11
N ASN A 402 21.55 29.77 -5.84
CA ASN A 402 22.43 28.72 -5.36
C ASN A 402 21.95 28.21 -4.00
N ALA A 403 21.61 26.93 -3.92
CA ALA A 403 21.14 26.29 -2.69
C ALA A 403 22.18 26.29 -1.55
N ARG A 404 23.47 26.51 -1.84
CA ARG A 404 24.51 26.69 -0.81
C ARG A 404 24.38 27.99 -0.02
N GLU A 405 23.66 28.96 -0.57
CA GLU A 405 23.49 30.29 0.00
C GLU A 405 22.21 30.39 0.85
N LEU A 406 21.45 29.30 0.95
CA LEU A 406 20.35 29.19 1.90
C LEU A 406 20.90 29.24 3.32
N ALA A 407 20.17 29.93 4.20
CA ALA A 407 20.49 29.95 5.62
C ALA A 407 20.32 28.56 6.24
N ASP A 408 20.91 28.33 7.40
CA ASP A 408 20.71 27.07 8.12
C ASP A 408 19.24 26.91 8.52
N GLY A 409 18.67 25.73 8.27
CA GLY A 409 17.29 25.41 8.63
C GLY A 409 16.42 24.92 7.47
N TRP A 410 15.10 24.88 7.72
CA TRP A 410 14.15 24.34 6.76
C TRP A 410 13.76 25.38 5.72
N HIS A 411 13.90 25.02 4.45
CA HIS A 411 13.49 25.81 3.30
C HIS A 411 12.44 25.08 2.47
N HIS A 412 11.47 25.82 1.95
CA HIS A 412 10.45 25.28 1.06
C HIS A 412 10.89 25.46 -0.39
N ILE A 413 10.82 24.39 -1.18
CA ILE A 413 11.04 24.43 -2.63
C ILE A 413 9.75 24.00 -3.31
N ALA A 414 9.33 24.78 -4.30
CA ALA A 414 8.23 24.40 -5.18
C ALA A 414 8.57 24.60 -6.65
N VAL A 415 8.01 23.73 -7.48
CA VAL A 415 8.25 23.70 -8.92
C VAL A 415 6.93 23.52 -9.64
N VAL A 416 6.60 24.42 -10.57
CA VAL A 416 5.32 24.45 -11.29
C VAL A 416 5.57 24.31 -12.78
N GLY A 417 5.03 23.25 -13.38
CA GLY A 417 5.08 23.01 -14.82
C GLY A 417 3.76 23.40 -15.50
N ARG A 418 3.81 24.29 -16.49
CA ARG A 418 2.66 24.65 -17.35
C ARG A 418 3.14 25.24 -18.67
N SER A 419 2.40 24.98 -19.76
CA SER A 419 2.63 25.61 -21.06
C SER A 419 4.09 25.49 -21.56
N ARG A 420 4.72 24.32 -21.36
CA ARG A 420 6.13 24.03 -21.73
C ARG A 420 7.15 24.90 -20.97
N ARG A 421 6.78 25.44 -19.82
CA ARG A 421 7.64 26.22 -18.92
C ARG A 421 7.60 25.61 -17.53
N THR A 422 8.72 25.70 -16.83
CA THR A 422 8.84 25.37 -15.40
C THR A 422 9.19 26.63 -14.65
N SER A 423 8.42 26.95 -13.61
CA SER A 423 8.68 28.04 -12.67
C SER A 423 9.16 27.46 -11.35
N TYR A 424 10.16 28.11 -10.75
CA TYR A 424 10.82 27.63 -9.55
C TYR A 424 10.65 28.64 -8.43
N TYR A 425 10.39 28.14 -7.23
CA TYR A 425 10.10 28.92 -6.03
C TYR A 425 10.91 28.41 -4.85
N VAL A 426 11.36 29.34 -4.01
CA VAL A 426 12.01 29.07 -2.73
C VAL A 426 11.33 29.94 -1.67
N ASP A 427 10.93 29.35 -0.56
CA ASP A 427 10.26 30.02 0.56
C ASP A 427 9.04 30.85 0.13
N GLY A 428 8.26 30.29 -0.81
CA GLY A 428 7.07 30.95 -1.37
C GLY A 428 7.36 32.05 -2.40
N LEU A 429 8.63 32.36 -2.69
CA LEU A 429 9.03 33.41 -3.64
C LEU A 429 9.56 32.80 -4.94
N ARG A 430 9.16 33.37 -6.08
CA ARG A 430 9.63 32.91 -7.39
C ARG A 430 11.08 33.33 -7.63
N ILE A 431 11.97 32.36 -7.79
CA ILE A 431 13.40 32.61 -8.07
C ILE A 431 13.71 32.63 -9.56
N GLY A 432 12.85 32.06 -10.40
CA GLY A 432 13.04 32.06 -11.84
C GLY A 432 12.10 31.15 -12.61
N SER A 433 12.33 31.05 -13.92
CA SER A 433 11.62 30.09 -14.77
C SER A 433 12.44 29.73 -16.00
N LYS A 434 12.17 28.56 -16.58
CA LYS A 434 12.84 28.06 -17.77
C LYS A 434 11.88 27.52 -18.81
N ARG A 435 12.21 27.68 -20.09
CA ARG A 435 11.43 27.19 -21.25
C ARG A 435 11.62 25.69 -21.48
N SER A 436 11.54 24.92 -20.40
CA SER A 436 11.51 23.46 -20.41
C SER A 436 10.48 23.01 -19.38
N GLN A 437 9.80 21.91 -19.63
CA GLN A 437 8.84 21.28 -18.72
C GLN A 437 9.02 19.78 -18.79
N ALA A 438 9.21 19.15 -17.64
CA ALA A 438 9.27 17.70 -17.52
C ALA A 438 7.93 17.03 -17.91
N ARG A 439 8.02 15.87 -18.55
CA ARG A 439 6.90 15.03 -19.02
C ARG A 439 7.23 13.55 -18.89
N GLY A 440 6.27 12.72 -18.54
CA GLY A 440 6.45 11.26 -18.36
C GLY A 440 6.02 10.82 -16.97
N THR A 441 6.54 9.68 -16.52
CA THR A 441 6.20 9.08 -15.22
C THR A 441 7.25 9.35 -14.14
N ILE A 442 6.81 9.75 -12.95
CA ILE A 442 7.64 9.81 -11.73
C ILE A 442 7.35 8.58 -10.89
N GLY A 443 8.40 7.94 -10.38
CA GLY A 443 8.26 6.74 -9.56
C GLY A 443 9.29 6.63 -8.45
N VAL A 444 10.31 7.50 -8.44
CA VAL A 444 11.35 7.51 -7.42
C VAL A 444 11.41 8.89 -6.78
N VAL A 445 11.57 8.93 -5.46
CA VAL A 445 11.72 10.14 -4.65
C VAL A 445 13.00 10.08 -3.82
N GLY A 446 13.68 11.22 -3.72
CA GLY A 446 14.79 11.49 -2.81
C GLY A 446 16.18 11.07 -3.28
N ASN A 447 16.28 10.41 -4.42
CA ASN A 447 17.53 10.04 -5.07
C ASN A 447 17.24 9.73 -6.55
N SER A 448 18.29 9.55 -7.34
CA SER A 448 18.12 8.93 -8.66
C SER A 448 17.79 7.45 -8.53
N ARG A 449 17.21 6.86 -9.59
CA ARG A 449 16.87 5.43 -9.64
C ARG A 449 18.06 4.50 -9.38
N GLY A 450 19.27 4.97 -9.71
CA GLY A 450 20.54 4.28 -9.47
C GLY A 450 21.17 4.56 -8.10
N CYS A 451 20.50 5.35 -7.25
CA CYS A 451 20.89 5.65 -5.87
C CYS A 451 22.24 6.38 -5.70
N ARG A 452 22.60 7.26 -6.65
CA ARG A 452 23.92 7.95 -6.65
C ARG A 452 23.83 9.46 -6.44
N GLU A 453 22.63 10.02 -6.44
CA GLU A 453 22.36 11.45 -6.48
C GLU A 453 21.37 11.83 -5.38
N ALA A 454 21.69 11.42 -4.15
CA ALA A 454 20.87 11.68 -2.97
C ALA A 454 20.46 13.14 -2.85
N TRP A 455 19.17 13.40 -2.64
CA TRP A 455 18.67 14.74 -2.37
C TRP A 455 19.20 15.28 -1.05
N GLY A 456 19.21 14.45 -0.01
CA GLY A 456 19.51 14.79 1.37
C GLY A 456 18.26 14.75 2.25
N VAL A 457 18.16 15.65 3.21
CA VAL A 457 17.04 15.68 4.15
C VAL A 457 15.83 16.41 3.58
N MET A 458 14.66 15.77 3.59
CA MET A 458 13.40 16.37 3.16
C MET A 458 12.21 16.07 4.07
N SER A 459 11.14 16.82 3.90
CA SER A 459 9.86 16.69 4.62
C SER A 459 8.69 17.13 3.73
N ASP A 460 7.48 16.62 4.00
CA ASP A 460 6.22 17.03 3.37
C ASP A 460 6.31 17.19 1.83
N PHE A 461 6.77 16.13 1.17
CA PHE A 461 6.83 16.06 -0.29
C PHE A 461 5.41 15.88 -0.84
N GLN A 462 5.02 16.75 -1.76
CA GLN A 462 3.68 16.81 -2.33
C GLN A 462 3.74 16.99 -3.86
N MET A 463 2.84 16.32 -4.57
CA MET A 463 2.62 16.49 -6.00
C MET A 463 1.16 16.77 -6.30
N PHE A 464 0.89 17.60 -7.30
CA PHE A 464 -0.45 17.99 -7.72
C PHE A 464 -0.60 17.94 -9.24
N ALA A 465 -1.80 17.62 -9.73
CA ALA A 465 -2.12 17.54 -11.15
C ALA A 465 -2.42 18.90 -11.81
N VAL A 466 -2.25 19.99 -11.06
CA VAL A 466 -2.57 21.36 -11.49
C VAL A 466 -1.36 22.26 -11.34
N ALA A 467 -1.30 23.33 -12.13
CA ALA A 467 -0.32 24.38 -11.95
C ALA A 467 -0.76 25.37 -10.87
N ALA A 468 -0.13 25.29 -9.70
CA ALA A 468 -0.41 26.18 -8.59
C ALA A 468 -0.01 27.63 -8.92
N ASP A 469 -0.83 28.59 -8.51
CA ASP A 469 -0.51 30.02 -8.61
C ASP A 469 0.43 30.47 -7.48
N GLU A 470 0.91 31.71 -7.56
CA GLU A 470 1.88 32.25 -6.59
C GLU A 470 1.31 32.33 -5.16
N ASN A 471 0.01 32.58 -5.00
CA ASN A 471 -0.63 32.62 -3.69
C ASN A 471 -0.73 31.23 -3.07
N GLN A 472 -1.05 30.23 -3.89
CA GLN A 472 -1.06 28.83 -3.49
C GLN A 472 0.34 28.36 -3.10
N ILE A 473 1.38 28.70 -3.86
CA ILE A 473 2.77 28.38 -3.47
C ILE A 473 3.17 29.06 -2.16
N LYS A 474 2.81 30.34 -1.99
CA LYS A 474 3.05 31.06 -0.74
C LYS A 474 2.32 30.44 0.44
N GLY A 475 1.08 29.98 0.26
CA GLY A 475 0.36 29.32 1.34
C GLY A 475 0.91 27.92 1.66
N LEU A 476 1.45 27.17 0.68
CA LEU A 476 2.16 25.91 0.94
C LEU A 476 3.37 26.16 1.86
N TYR A 477 4.17 27.17 1.55
CA TYR A 477 5.26 27.62 2.41
C TYR A 477 4.78 28.03 3.82
N GLN A 478 3.71 28.81 3.93
CA GLN A 478 3.20 29.27 5.23
C GLN A 478 2.58 28.13 6.07
N SER A 479 1.98 27.14 5.41
CA SER A 479 1.35 25.98 6.06
C SER A 479 2.38 25.00 6.62
N GLY A 480 3.49 24.77 5.91
CA GLY A 480 4.56 23.91 6.37
C GLY A 480 5.45 24.56 7.44
N GLY A 481 5.58 25.88 7.47
CA GLY A 481 6.39 26.59 8.46
C GLY A 481 5.80 26.62 9.87
N LYS A 482 4.51 26.33 10.03
CA LYS A 482 3.81 26.39 11.33
C LYS A 482 3.37 24.99 11.74
N LYS A 483 3.75 24.57 12.96
CA LYS A 483 2.96 23.54 13.67
C LYS A 483 1.51 24.05 13.71
N LEU A 484 0.59 23.35 13.05
CA LEU A 484 -0.84 23.67 12.93
C LEU A 484 -1.57 23.83 14.29
N TRP A 485 -0.89 23.64 15.40
CA TRP A 485 -1.37 23.85 16.77
C TRP A 485 -1.72 25.31 17.11
N GLY A 486 -1.24 26.30 16.35
CA GLY A 486 -1.58 27.72 16.59
C GLY A 486 -2.88 28.21 15.93
N SER A 487 -3.32 27.58 14.84
CA SER A 487 -4.44 28.10 14.03
C SER A 487 -5.81 27.59 14.48
N VAL A 488 -5.87 26.43 15.13
CA VAL A 488 -7.13 25.89 15.68
C VAL A 488 -7.63 26.74 16.85
N LEU A 489 -6.72 27.23 17.70
CA LEU A 489 -7.07 28.13 18.81
C LEU A 489 -7.64 29.48 18.35
N LEU A 490 -7.21 30.01 17.19
CA LEU A 490 -7.76 31.27 16.66
C LEU A 490 -9.15 31.09 16.05
N CYS A 491 -9.43 29.96 15.40
CA CYS A 491 -10.75 29.67 14.83
C CYS A 491 -11.80 29.42 15.93
N SER A 492 -11.42 28.74 17.02
CA SER A 492 -12.29 28.60 18.21
C SER A 492 -12.56 29.94 18.91
N TYR A 493 -11.57 30.84 18.95
CA TYR A 493 -11.74 32.18 19.52
C TYR A 493 -12.63 33.09 18.66
N LEU A 494 -12.52 33.01 17.33
CA LEU A 494 -13.34 33.80 16.40
C LEU A 494 -14.75 33.25 16.26
N ALA A 495 -14.96 31.93 16.40
CA ALA A 495 -16.30 31.34 16.47
C ALA A 495 -17.04 31.77 17.75
N ASN A 496 -16.34 31.89 18.89
CA ASN A 496 -16.92 32.38 20.14
C ASN A 496 -17.25 33.89 20.15
N TRP A 497 -16.61 34.69 19.28
CA TRP A 497 -16.93 36.12 19.16
C TRP A 497 -18.32 36.38 18.52
N ARG A 498 -18.83 35.45 17.70
CA ARG A 498 -20.17 35.58 17.12
C ARG A 498 -21.29 35.16 18.09
N THR A 499 -21.01 34.28 19.06
CA THR A 499 -21.94 33.93 20.15
C THR A 499 -21.93 34.95 21.30
N LEU A 500 -20.80 35.60 21.58
CA LEU A 500 -20.73 36.69 22.59
C LEU A 500 -21.50 37.96 22.17
N ASN A 501 -21.60 38.25 20.87
CA ASN A 501 -22.42 39.37 20.39
C ASN A 501 -23.94 39.08 20.45
N PHE A 502 -24.36 37.82 20.58
CA PHE A 502 -25.78 37.49 20.77
C PHE A 502 -26.22 37.68 22.24
N PHE A 503 -25.32 37.46 23.21
CA PHE A 503 -25.58 37.77 24.63
C PHE A 503 -25.53 39.27 24.95
N ALA A 504 -24.76 40.07 24.21
CA ALA A 504 -24.72 41.52 24.35
C ALA A 504 -26.01 42.21 23.86
N LEU A 505 -26.77 41.60 22.93
CA LEU A 505 -28.04 42.15 22.45
C LEU A 505 -29.25 41.74 23.30
N CYS A 506 -29.20 40.61 24.02
CA CYS A 506 -30.25 40.23 24.97
C CYS A 506 -30.16 40.93 26.34
N SER A 507 -29.00 41.49 26.70
CA SER A 507 -28.83 42.24 27.96
C SER A 507 -29.27 43.71 27.87
N TRP A 508 -29.44 44.26 26.66
CA TRP A 508 -29.94 45.63 26.48
C TRP A 508 -31.46 45.76 26.62
N SER A 509 -32.21 44.66 26.42
CA SER A 509 -33.67 44.62 26.61
C SER A 509 -34.10 44.36 28.06
N ILE A 510 -33.18 43.93 28.93
CA ILE A 510 -33.44 43.71 30.37
C ILE A 510 -33.04 44.95 31.20
N LEU A 511 -32.19 45.83 30.67
CA LEU A 511 -31.76 47.07 31.33
C LEU A 511 -32.67 48.30 31.09
N GLN A 512 -33.74 48.17 30.30
CA GLN A 512 -34.79 49.21 30.22
C GLN A 512 -35.94 49.01 31.23
N SER A 513 -35.94 47.91 31.99
CA SER A 513 -37.03 47.54 32.91
C SER A 513 -36.75 47.81 34.39
N LEU A 514 -35.56 48.32 34.74
CA LEU A 514 -35.12 48.54 36.13
C LEU A 514 -34.69 49.98 36.39
N ASN A 515 -35.48 50.94 35.90
CA ASN A 515 -35.32 52.37 36.15
C ASN A 515 -36.33 52.91 37.18
N LEU A 516 -36.55 52.16 38.26
CA LEU A 516 -37.30 52.57 39.45
C LEU A 516 -36.62 51.95 40.68
N PHE A 517 -36.37 52.76 41.70
CA PHE A 517 -35.50 52.53 42.88
C PHE A 517 -34.00 52.69 42.59
N GLY A 518 -33.25 53.61 43.18
CA GLY A 518 -33.48 54.48 44.33
C GLY A 518 -32.09 54.89 44.83
N ALA A 519 -31.85 56.19 44.94
CA ALA A 519 -30.62 56.77 45.45
C ALA A 519 -30.46 56.52 46.96
N TRP A 520 -29.27 56.09 47.44
CA TRP A 520 -28.73 56.51 48.75
C TRP A 520 -27.26 56.08 48.99
N LEU A 521 -26.44 57.03 49.48
CA LEU A 521 -25.05 57.03 50.01
C LEU A 521 -23.83 56.73 49.08
N LEU A 522 -22.89 57.67 48.85
CA LEU A 522 -21.80 58.21 49.73
C LEU A 522 -20.87 57.07 50.23
N GLU A 523 -19.54 57.09 50.15
CA GLU A 523 -18.51 58.13 49.94
C GLU A 523 -17.13 57.44 49.81
N LYS A 524 -16.14 58.16 49.26
CA LYS A 524 -14.67 58.00 49.38
C LYS A 524 -13.86 57.35 48.25
N ARG A 525 -13.37 58.26 47.40
CA ARG A 525 -11.99 58.45 46.87
C ARG A 525 -10.92 57.47 47.37
N VAL A 526 -10.04 57.03 46.46
CA VAL A 526 -8.57 57.28 46.47
C VAL A 526 -7.90 56.73 45.18
N LEU A 527 -7.33 57.68 44.42
CA LEU A 527 -6.06 57.72 43.65
C LEU A 527 -5.58 56.55 42.75
N LEU A 528 -5.51 56.87 41.45
CA LEU A 528 -4.54 56.37 40.45
C LEU A 528 -3.26 57.22 40.47
N PRO A 529 -2.11 56.67 40.06
CA PRO A 529 -1.46 57.16 38.82
C PRO A 529 -0.84 56.02 37.96
N CYS A 530 -1.13 56.00 36.66
CA CYS A 530 -0.25 56.39 35.55
C CYS A 530 1.12 55.66 35.46
N PHE A 531 1.31 54.85 34.41
CA PHE A 531 2.58 54.85 33.66
C PHE A 531 2.37 54.57 32.16
N LYS A 532 3.14 55.32 31.37
CA LYS A 532 3.08 55.54 29.91
C LYS A 532 3.79 54.44 29.12
N LEU A 533 3.21 54.06 27.98
CA LEU A 533 3.94 53.52 26.83
C LEU A 533 4.65 54.66 26.06
N ARG A 534 5.87 54.38 25.58
CA ARG A 534 6.52 55.11 24.49
C ARG A 534 6.71 54.14 23.32
N LEU A 535 6.44 54.69 22.14
CA LEU A 535 6.51 54.11 20.80
C LEU A 535 7.81 53.36 20.51
#